data_AF-A0AAW7M3J3-F1
#
_entry.id   AF-A0AAW7M3J3-F1
#
_cell.length_a   1.000
_cell.length_b   1.000
_cell.length_c   1.000
_cell.angle_alpha   90.00
_cell.angle_beta   90.00
_cell.angle_gamma   90.00
#
_symmetry.space_group_name_H-M   'P 1'
#
loop_
_entity.id
_entity.type
_entity.pdbx_description
1 polymer ?
#
loop_
_entity_poly.entity_id
_entity_poly.type
_entity_poly.pdbx_seq_one_letter_code
_entity_poly.pdbx_strand_id
1 'polypeptide(L)'
;MDDLDRRILDELRIDGRASYAEMGERIGLSPSAVKRRVDRMVAERVIRGFGVRIDPELDGAATEAYVELFCRGTVAPEELRRLLADIPNVVEAFTVTGQADAIVRLRAATMPDLEIALEKVRLAPQVDKTRSAIVLTRLVEHREP
;
A
#
# COMPACT_ATOMS: atom_id res chain seq x y z
N MET A 1 3.24 -15.28 -16.07
CA MET A 1 4.46 -14.48 -15.90
C MET A 1 5.67 -15.39 -16.04
N ASP A 2 6.56 -15.09 -16.98
CA ASP A 2 7.80 -15.86 -17.21
C ASP A 2 9.02 -15.20 -16.54
N ASP A 3 10.20 -15.78 -16.68
CA ASP A 3 11.42 -15.26 -16.04
C ASP A 3 11.88 -13.92 -16.61
N LEU A 4 11.59 -13.64 -17.89
CA LEU A 4 11.90 -12.34 -18.50
C LEU A 4 10.98 -11.26 -17.94
N ASP A 5 9.70 -11.57 -17.74
CA ASP A 5 8.76 -10.65 -17.08
C ASP A 5 9.24 -10.29 -15.67
N ARG A 6 9.74 -11.27 -14.88
CA ARG A 6 10.31 -11.01 -13.55
C ARG A 6 11.51 -10.07 -13.61
N ARG A 7 12.43 -10.30 -14.54
CA ARG A 7 13.60 -9.42 -14.72
C ARG A 7 13.21 -8.00 -15.12
N ILE A 8 12.19 -7.83 -15.97
CA ILE A 8 11.65 -6.50 -16.31
C ILE A 8 11.06 -5.83 -15.07
N LEU A 9 10.31 -6.56 -14.24
CA LEU A 9 9.77 -6.02 -12.99
C LEU A 9 10.88 -5.59 -12.03
N ASP A 10 11.96 -6.36 -11.94
CA ASP A 10 13.11 -6.02 -11.11
C ASP A 10 13.81 -4.75 -11.57
N GLU A 11 14.00 -4.56 -12.88
CA GLU A 11 14.51 -3.28 -13.43
C GLU A 11 13.58 -2.10 -13.11
N LEU A 12 12.25 -2.28 -13.28
CA LEU A 12 11.26 -1.23 -12.99
C LEU A 12 11.17 -0.90 -11.48
N ARG A 13 11.40 -1.86 -10.59
CA ARG A 13 11.47 -1.63 -9.14
C ARG A 13 12.68 -0.80 -8.73
N ILE A 14 13.80 -1.01 -9.43
CA ILE A 14 15.03 -0.25 -9.21
C ILE A 14 14.85 1.17 -9.74
N ASP A 15 14.41 1.30 -11.00
CA ASP A 15 14.18 2.57 -11.67
C ASP A 15 12.98 2.48 -12.62
N GLY A 16 11.83 2.93 -12.14
CA GLY A 16 10.60 2.99 -12.95
C GLY A 16 10.66 3.98 -14.12
N ARG A 17 11.72 4.81 -14.21
CA ARG A 17 11.97 5.73 -15.33
C ARG A 17 12.95 5.19 -16.35
N ALA A 18 13.56 4.02 -16.11
CA ALA A 18 14.48 3.40 -17.06
C ALA A 18 13.79 3.22 -18.42
N SER A 19 14.48 3.63 -19.48
CA SER A 19 13.96 3.46 -20.84
C SER A 19 13.93 1.98 -21.22
N TYR A 20 13.02 1.63 -22.15
CA TYR A 20 12.97 0.27 -22.69
C TYR A 20 14.26 -0.16 -23.39
N ALA A 21 15.07 0.80 -23.86
CA ALA A 21 16.39 0.53 -24.43
C ALA A 21 17.40 0.11 -23.35
N GLU A 22 17.52 0.89 -22.28
CA GLU A 22 18.42 0.57 -21.16
C GLU A 22 18.06 -0.76 -20.49
N MET A 23 16.76 -1.01 -20.27
CA MET A 23 16.31 -2.30 -19.74
C MET A 23 16.61 -3.44 -20.71
N GLY A 24 16.38 -3.23 -22.00
CA GLY A 24 16.67 -4.21 -23.05
C GLY A 24 18.14 -4.62 -23.10
N GLU A 25 19.05 -3.65 -23.01
CA GLU A 25 20.50 -3.88 -22.95
C GLU A 25 20.90 -4.73 -21.73
N ARG A 26 20.34 -4.45 -20.55
CA ARG A 26 20.64 -5.20 -19.31
C ARG A 26 20.10 -6.63 -19.33
N ILE A 27 18.95 -6.87 -19.97
CA ILE A 27 18.27 -8.16 -19.90
C ILE A 27 18.35 -9.01 -21.17
N GLY A 28 18.96 -8.49 -22.24
CA GLY A 28 19.14 -9.19 -23.52
C GLY A 28 17.88 -9.18 -24.40
N LEU A 29 17.10 -8.11 -24.39
CA LEU A 29 15.89 -7.95 -25.19
C LEU A 29 15.96 -6.69 -26.06
N SER A 30 15.28 -6.71 -27.21
CA SER A 30 15.06 -5.48 -27.97
C SER A 30 14.13 -4.53 -27.20
N PRO A 31 14.24 -3.19 -27.42
CA PRO A 31 13.35 -2.23 -26.77
C PRO A 31 11.86 -2.52 -27.04
N SER A 32 11.52 -2.99 -28.24
CA SER A 32 10.15 -3.36 -28.62
C SER A 32 9.64 -4.60 -27.88
N ALA A 33 10.51 -5.57 -27.59
CA ALA A 33 10.17 -6.76 -26.83
C ALA A 33 9.90 -6.44 -25.35
N VAL A 34 10.70 -5.54 -24.76
CA VAL A 34 10.47 -5.03 -23.40
C VAL A 34 9.12 -4.32 -23.32
N LYS A 35 8.87 -3.36 -24.22
CA LYS A 35 7.60 -2.62 -24.29
C LYS A 35 6.39 -3.55 -24.34
N ARG A 36 6.38 -4.51 -25.28
CA ARG A 36 5.26 -5.46 -25.44
C ARG A 36 4.98 -6.26 -24.16
N ARG A 37 6.03 -6.63 -23.42
CA ARG A 37 5.88 -7.36 -22.16
C ARG A 37 5.32 -6.47 -21.06
N VAL A 38 5.81 -5.23 -20.93
CA VAL A 38 5.27 -4.24 -19.97
C VAL A 38 3.80 -3.96 -20.27
N ASP A 39 3.45 -3.64 -21.52
CA ASP A 39 2.07 -3.35 -21.94
C ASP A 39 1.14 -4.53 -21.62
N ARG A 40 1.58 -5.76 -21.88
CA ARG A 40 0.84 -6.97 -21.51
C ARG A 40 0.68 -7.12 -19.99
N MET A 41 1.75 -6.93 -19.21
CA MET A 41 1.68 -7.02 -17.74
C MET A 41 0.76 -5.96 -17.14
N VAL A 42 0.68 -4.77 -17.73
CA VAL A 42 -0.30 -3.74 -17.34
C VAL A 42 -1.73 -4.20 -17.70
N ALA A 43 -1.96 -4.70 -18.92
CA ALA A 43 -3.27 -5.19 -19.35
C ALA A 43 -3.78 -6.36 -18.49
N GLU A 44 -2.88 -7.26 -18.08
CA GLU A 44 -3.16 -8.41 -17.22
C GLU A 44 -3.22 -8.04 -15.72
N ARG A 45 -3.07 -6.76 -15.35
CA ARG A 45 -3.01 -6.25 -13.96
C ARG A 45 -1.90 -6.86 -13.09
N VAL A 46 -0.85 -7.40 -13.72
CA VAL A 46 0.41 -7.77 -13.03
C VAL A 46 1.11 -6.49 -12.55
N ILE A 47 1.20 -5.48 -13.42
CA ILE A 47 1.55 -4.11 -13.02
C ILE A 47 0.24 -3.37 -12.76
N ARG A 48 0.00 -3.01 -11.49
CA ARG A 48 -1.24 -2.32 -11.09
C ARG A 48 -1.20 -0.81 -11.30
N GLY A 49 -0.01 -0.24 -11.45
CA GLY A 49 0.20 1.18 -11.68
C GLY A 49 1.67 1.56 -11.59
N PHE A 50 1.95 2.82 -11.91
CA PHE A 50 3.26 3.45 -11.73
C PHE A 50 3.09 4.60 -10.74
N GLY A 51 4.01 4.71 -9.79
CA GLY A 51 3.94 5.71 -8.72
C GLY A 51 5.28 6.34 -8.44
N VAL A 52 5.24 7.47 -7.73
CA VAL A 52 6.43 8.13 -7.18
C VAL A 52 6.45 7.87 -5.68
N ARG A 53 7.62 7.55 -5.15
CA ARG A 53 7.85 7.43 -3.72
C ARG A 53 8.34 8.78 -3.22
N ILE A 54 7.56 9.39 -2.34
CA ILE A 54 7.87 10.68 -1.71
C ILE A 54 8.31 10.39 -0.28
N ASP A 55 9.32 11.12 0.19
CA ASP A 55 9.71 11.08 1.59
C ASP A 55 8.51 11.47 2.46
N PRO A 56 8.03 10.59 3.36
CA PRO A 56 6.87 10.88 4.20
C PRO A 56 7.03 12.14 5.06
N GLU A 57 8.26 12.50 5.44
CA GLU A 57 8.54 13.73 6.20
C GLU A 57 8.33 14.98 5.34
N LEU A 58 8.57 14.88 4.03
CA LEU A 58 8.40 15.97 3.07
C LEU A 58 7.01 16.00 2.42
N ASP A 59 6.28 14.88 2.45
CA ASP A 59 4.93 14.74 1.88
C ASP A 59 3.82 15.25 2.82
N GLY A 60 4.20 15.82 3.97
CA GLY A 60 3.23 16.38 4.92
C GLY A 60 2.31 15.32 5.53
N ALA A 61 2.73 14.06 5.62
CA ALA A 61 2.02 12.95 6.26
C ALA A 61 2.93 12.28 7.32
N ALA A 62 3.44 13.10 8.24
CA ALA A 62 4.50 12.71 9.17
C ALA A 62 4.03 11.75 10.28
N THR A 63 2.73 11.76 10.61
CA THR A 63 2.19 10.92 11.69
C THR A 63 1.54 9.66 11.14
N GLU A 64 1.89 8.51 11.70
CA GLU A 64 1.40 7.20 11.28
C GLU A 64 1.01 6.38 12.50
N ALA A 65 -0.04 5.57 12.36
CA ALA A 65 -0.43 4.60 13.37
C ALA A 65 -0.94 3.30 12.74
N TYR A 66 -0.71 2.21 13.45
CA TYR A 66 -1.40 0.95 13.22
C TYR A 66 -2.55 0.82 14.21
N VAL A 67 -3.73 0.48 13.70
CA VAL A 67 -4.96 0.38 14.46
C VAL A 67 -5.52 -1.01 14.29
N GLU A 68 -5.52 -1.78 15.36
CA GLU A 68 -6.25 -3.04 15.42
C GLU A 68 -7.72 -2.76 15.66
N LEU A 69 -8.57 -3.39 14.86
CA LEU A 69 -10.02 -3.31 14.95
C LEU A 69 -10.56 -4.62 15.52
N PHE A 70 -11.47 -4.47 16.49
CA PHE A 70 -12.26 -5.55 17.05
C PHE A 70 -13.71 -5.23 16.79
N CYS A 71 -14.39 -6.10 16.07
CA CYS A 71 -15.74 -5.90 15.60
C CYS A 71 -16.75 -6.72 16.42
N ARG A 72 -18.01 -6.26 16.41
CA ARG A 72 -19.11 -6.99 17.03
C ARG A 72 -19.56 -8.12 16.12
N GLY A 73 -19.35 -9.36 16.57
CA GLY A 73 -19.72 -10.55 15.81
C GLY A 73 -18.84 -10.74 14.58
N THR A 74 -19.32 -11.50 13.62
CA THR A 74 -18.57 -11.78 12.38
C THR A 74 -18.86 -10.69 11.35
N VAL A 75 -17.87 -9.85 11.06
CA VAL A 75 -17.97 -8.82 10.01
C VAL A 75 -17.35 -9.35 8.72
N ALA A 76 -18.07 -9.20 7.60
CA ALA A 76 -17.58 -9.59 6.29
C ALA A 76 -16.47 -8.62 5.81
N PRO A 77 -15.40 -9.12 5.15
CA PRO A 77 -14.33 -8.25 4.64
C PRO A 77 -14.82 -7.11 3.74
N GLU A 78 -15.87 -7.34 2.94
CA GLU A 78 -16.43 -6.31 2.05
C GLU A 78 -17.14 -5.18 2.83
N GLU A 79 -17.63 -5.46 4.04
CA GLU A 79 -18.21 -4.44 4.90
C GLU A 79 -17.11 -3.58 5.52
N LEU A 80 -16.06 -4.19 6.07
CA LEU A 80 -14.87 -3.45 6.54
C LEU A 80 -14.25 -2.59 5.43
N ARG A 81 -14.16 -3.14 4.21
CA ARG A 81 -13.66 -2.38 3.06
C ARG A 81 -14.49 -1.13 2.81
N ARG A 82 -15.81 -1.24 2.79
CA ARG A 82 -16.70 -0.08 2.60
C ARG A 82 -16.56 0.95 3.72
N LEU A 83 -16.51 0.49 4.96
CA LEU A 83 -16.36 1.36 6.15
C LEU A 83 -15.05 2.16 6.12
N LEU A 84 -13.96 1.53 5.69
CA LEU A 84 -12.63 2.13 5.73
C LEU A 84 -12.28 2.93 4.47
N ALA A 85 -12.87 2.61 3.32
CA ALA A 85 -12.59 3.28 2.04
C ALA A 85 -12.95 4.77 2.04
N ASP A 86 -13.93 5.18 2.87
CA ASP A 86 -14.39 6.57 2.97
C ASP A 86 -13.51 7.43 3.89
N ILE A 87 -12.44 6.86 4.48
CA ILE A 87 -11.53 7.56 5.38
C ILE A 87 -10.20 7.79 4.64
N PRO A 88 -9.91 9.02 4.15
CA PRO A 88 -8.72 9.29 3.32
C PRO A 88 -7.39 8.98 4.02
N ASN A 89 -7.39 9.01 5.35
CA ASN A 89 -6.22 8.70 6.17
C ASN A 89 -5.91 7.20 6.24
N VAL A 90 -6.85 6.32 5.84
CA VAL A 90 -6.60 4.88 5.71
C VAL A 90 -5.77 4.65 4.46
N VAL A 91 -4.49 4.31 4.67
CA VAL A 91 -3.59 4.00 3.56
C VAL A 91 -3.72 2.54 3.18
N GLU A 92 -3.85 1.67 4.18
CA GLU A 92 -4.01 0.24 3.99
C GLU A 92 -4.87 -0.37 5.10
N ALA A 93 -5.55 -1.45 4.78
CA ALA A 93 -6.32 -2.23 5.74
C ALA A 93 -6.27 -3.71 5.36
N PHE A 94 -6.12 -4.58 6.36
CA PHE A 94 -5.97 -6.01 6.20
C PHE A 94 -6.88 -6.73 7.17
N THR A 95 -7.58 -7.76 6.70
CA THR A 95 -8.09 -8.79 7.63
C THR A 95 -6.93 -9.66 8.06
N VAL A 96 -6.91 -10.04 9.33
CA VAL A 96 -5.78 -10.77 9.90
C VAL A 96 -6.25 -11.97 10.69
N THR A 97 -5.40 -12.99 10.76
CA THR A 97 -5.54 -14.03 11.77
C THR A 97 -5.08 -13.48 13.11
N GLY A 98 -5.76 -13.83 14.20
CA GLY A 98 -5.40 -13.38 15.54
C GLY A 98 -6.62 -12.94 16.32
N GLN A 99 -6.41 -12.07 17.31
CA GLN A 99 -7.51 -11.54 18.13
C GLN A 99 -8.24 -10.36 17.46
N ALA A 100 -7.52 -9.57 16.66
CA ALA A 100 -8.12 -8.46 15.91
C ALA A 100 -8.75 -9.01 14.62
N ASP A 101 -9.88 -8.42 14.22
CA ASP A 101 -10.54 -8.75 12.95
C ASP A 101 -9.84 -8.08 11.77
N ALA A 102 -9.25 -6.91 12.00
CA ALA A 102 -8.46 -6.19 11.01
C ALA A 102 -7.35 -5.33 11.62
N ILE A 103 -6.35 -5.03 10.81
CA ILE A 103 -5.32 -4.03 11.07
C ILE A 103 -5.43 -2.95 10.00
N VAL A 104 -5.47 -1.70 10.45
CA VAL A 104 -5.57 -0.51 9.60
C VAL A 104 -4.34 0.35 9.80
N ARG A 105 -3.69 0.74 8.70
CA ARG A 105 -2.58 1.70 8.70
C ARG A 105 -3.13 3.08 8.38
N LEU A 106 -3.06 3.98 9.35
CA LEU A 106 -3.46 5.37 9.22
C LEU A 106 -2.24 6.26 9.00
N ARG A 107 -2.36 7.24 8.10
CA ARG A 107 -1.42 8.36 7.96
C ARG A 107 -2.13 9.69 7.98
N ALA A 108 -1.50 10.67 8.61
CA ALA A 108 -2.00 12.03 8.67
C ALA A 108 -0.86 13.04 8.80
N ALA A 109 -1.15 14.30 8.47
CA ALA A 109 -0.17 15.38 8.52
C ALA A 109 0.28 15.70 9.94
N THR A 110 -0.66 15.69 10.87
CA THR A 110 -0.44 16.08 12.26
C THR A 110 -1.12 15.09 13.21
N MET A 111 -0.70 15.12 14.49
CA MET A 111 -1.33 14.30 15.53
C MET A 111 -2.84 14.58 15.68
N PRO A 112 -3.32 15.84 15.66
CA PRO A 112 -4.77 16.11 15.64
C PRO A 112 -5.50 15.48 14.45
N ASP A 113 -4.92 15.53 13.25
CA ASP A 113 -5.54 14.91 12.07
C ASP A 113 -5.61 13.39 12.20
N LEU A 114 -4.58 12.78 12.80
CA LEU A 114 -4.55 11.35 13.10
C LEU A 114 -5.62 10.97 14.13
N GLU A 115 -5.83 11.81 15.15
CA GLU A 115 -6.87 11.60 16.16
C GLU A 115 -8.27 11.63 15.55
N ILE A 116 -8.54 12.60 14.67
CA ILE A 116 -9.80 12.70 13.91
C ILE A 116 -9.99 11.45 13.04
N ALA A 117 -8.95 10.99 12.34
CA ALA A 117 -9.02 9.78 11.54
C ALA A 117 -9.33 8.55 12.38
N LEU A 118 -8.65 8.40 13.52
CA LEU A 118 -8.86 7.30 14.46
C LEU A 118 -10.27 7.34 15.08
N GLU A 119 -10.81 8.53 15.35
CA GLU A 119 -12.20 8.69 15.80
C GLU A 119 -13.20 8.23 14.74
N LYS A 120 -13.01 8.59 13.46
CA LYS A 120 -13.86 8.09 12.37
C LYS A 120 -13.85 6.56 12.30
N VAL A 121 -12.68 5.94 12.48
CA VAL A 121 -12.56 4.49 12.53
C VAL A 121 -13.29 3.90 13.75
N ARG A 122 -13.16 4.51 14.92
CA ARG A 122 -13.87 4.07 16.14
C ARG A 122 -15.38 4.17 16.05
N LEU A 123 -15.88 5.21 15.38
CA LEU A 123 -17.31 5.46 15.20
C LEU A 123 -17.92 4.64 14.05
N ALA A 124 -17.10 3.93 13.27
CA ALA A 124 -17.59 3.09 12.20
C ALA A 124 -18.55 2.02 12.76
N PRO A 125 -19.70 1.78 12.10
CA PRO A 125 -20.59 0.70 12.45
C PRO A 125 -19.84 -0.61 12.68
N GLN A 126 -20.29 -1.38 13.68
CA GLN A 126 -19.74 -2.69 14.03
C GLN A 126 -18.36 -2.69 14.69
N VAL A 127 -17.65 -1.57 14.77
CA VAL A 127 -16.42 -1.48 15.58
C VAL A 127 -16.80 -1.46 17.06
N ASP A 128 -16.31 -2.45 17.81
CA ASP A 128 -16.52 -2.56 19.26
C ASP A 128 -15.39 -1.90 20.03
N LYS A 129 -14.15 -2.13 19.58
CA LYS A 129 -12.95 -1.66 20.23
C LYS A 129 -11.85 -1.44 19.20
N THR A 130 -10.95 -0.51 19.50
CA THR A 130 -9.71 -0.31 18.76
C THR A 130 -8.49 -0.37 19.68
N ARG A 131 -7.36 -0.90 19.20
CA ARG A 131 -6.06 -0.72 19.85
C ARG A 131 -5.11 -0.05 18.87
N SER A 132 -4.67 1.15 19.18
CA SER A 132 -3.79 1.95 18.32
C SER A 132 -2.35 1.97 18.83
N ALA A 133 -1.40 1.83 17.93
CA ALA A 133 0.02 2.03 18.17
C ALA A 133 0.55 3.10 17.20
N ILE A 134 1.04 4.21 17.74
CA ILE A 134 1.64 5.28 16.95
C ILE A 134 3.06 4.89 16.58
N VAL A 135 3.41 5.07 15.31
CA VAL A 135 4.77 4.83 14.82
C VAL A 135 5.66 5.99 15.29
N LEU A 136 6.62 5.68 16.17
CA LEU A 136 7.60 6.65 16.65
C LEU A 136 8.82 6.73 15.74
N THR A 137 9.30 5.58 15.28
CA THR A 137 10.51 5.49 14.45
C THR A 137 10.37 4.29 13.53
N ARG A 138 10.64 4.50 12.24
CA ARG A 138 10.74 3.41 11.26
C ARG A 138 12.18 2.92 11.27
N LEU A 139 12.39 1.71 11.79
CA LEU A 139 13.72 1.14 11.94
C LEU A 139 14.28 0.60 10.62
N VAL A 140 13.39 0.03 9.80
CA VAL A 140 13.73 -0.57 8.51
C VAL A 140 12.61 -0.28 7.53
N GLU A 141 12.95 0.29 6.39
CA GLU A 141 12.07 0.38 5.23
C GLU A 141 12.67 -0.48 4.12
N HIS A 142 12.14 -1.68 3.94
CA HIS A 142 12.46 -2.45 2.76
C HIS A 142 11.68 -1.87 1.58
N ARG A 143 12.37 -1.75 0.44
CA ARG A 143 11.77 -1.42 -0.86
C ARG A 143 10.62 -2.39 -1.07
N GLU A 144 9.37 -1.95 -1.03
CA GLU A 144 8.28 -2.81 -1.48
C GLU A 144 8.55 -3.20 -2.94
N PRO A 145 8.50 -4.50 -3.28
CA PRO A 145 8.50 -4.96 -4.66
C PRO A 145 7.18 -4.66 -5.38
#